data_AF-A0A7C9RIN5-F1
#
_entry.id   AF-A0A7C9RIN5-F1
#
_cell.length_a   1.000
_cell.length_b   1.000
_cell.length_c   1.000
_cell.angle_alpha   90.00
_cell.angle_beta   90.00
_cell.angle_gamma   90.00
#
_symmetry.space_group_name_H-M   'P 1'
#
loop_
_entity.id
_entity.type
_entity.pdbx_description
1 polymer ?
#
loop_
_entity_poly.entity_id
_entity_poly.type
_entity_poly.pdbx_seq_one_letter_code
_entity_poly.pdbx_strand_id
1 'polypeptide(L)' 'MKLGFFTMPIHPLDKDWRQSLAEDREAFLLADQLGFTEAYVGEHVTDKAENITSCVTFLAWIAAATKQIKLGTGTVNMP' A
#
# COMPACT_ATOMS: atom_id res chain seq x y z
N MET A 1 -15.77 17.06 -1.76
CA MET A 1 -14.81 16.62 -0.71
C MET A 1 -13.73 15.78 -1.39
N LYS A 2 -12.47 15.88 -0.96
CA LYS A 2 -11.36 15.02 -1.46
C LYS A 2 -11.10 13.92 -0.43
N LEU A 3 -11.08 12.67 -0.87
CA LEU A 3 -10.87 11.51 0.00
C LEU A 3 -9.47 10.92 -0.23
N GLY A 4 -8.81 10.54 0.86
CA GLY A 4 -7.55 9.81 0.86
C GLY A 4 -7.75 8.37 1.31
N PHE A 5 -6.97 7.45 0.73
CA PHE A 5 -6.89 6.05 1.12
C PHE A 5 -5.65 5.84 1.99
N PHE A 6 -5.79 5.15 3.11
CA PHE A 6 -4.66 4.73 3.93
C PHE A 6 -4.88 3.27 4.28
N THR A 7 -3.84 2.45 4.14
CA THR A 7 -3.89 1.05 4.56
C THR A 7 -2.75 0.72 5.51
N MET A 8 -3.11 0.13 6.66
CA MET A 8 -2.25 -0.82 7.38
C MET A 8 -2.52 -2.18 6.72
N PRO A 9 -1.60 -2.70 5.88
CA PRO A 9 -1.78 -3.94 5.13
C PRO A 9 -1.68 -5.14 6.07
N ILE A 10 -2.60 -5.27 7.04
CA ILE A 10 -2.63 -6.36 8.02
C ILE A 10 -3.25 -7.60 7.37
N HIS A 11 -2.52 -8.70 7.45
CA HIS A 11 -2.97 -10.02 6.99
C HIS A 11 -2.87 -11.07 8.09
N PRO A 12 -3.66 -12.16 8.03
CA PRO A 12 -3.47 -13.33 8.87
C PRO A 12 -2.03 -13.89 8.76
N LEU A 13 -1.46 -14.29 9.90
CA LEU A 13 -0.05 -14.71 10.00
C LEU A 13 0.31 -15.90 9.11
N ASP A 14 -0.67 -16.77 8.81
CA ASP A 14 -0.47 -17.99 8.02
C ASP A 14 -0.78 -17.80 6.53
N LYS A 15 -1.10 -16.57 6.10
CA LYS A 15 -1.37 -16.26 4.69
C LYS A 15 -0.07 -16.23 3.89
N ASP A 16 -0.11 -16.71 2.64
CA ASP A 16 1.03 -16.54 1.73
C ASP A 16 1.27 -15.04 1.51
N TRP A 17 2.46 -14.56 1.87
CA TRP A 17 2.86 -13.16 1.72
C TRP A 17 2.72 -12.65 0.27
N ARG A 18 2.84 -13.55 -0.73
CA ARG A 18 2.65 -13.18 -2.14
C ARG A 18 1.19 -12.80 -2.42
N GLN A 19 0.26 -13.51 -1.78
CA GLN A 19 -1.16 -13.20 -1.87
C GLN A 19 -1.46 -11.88 -1.16
N SER A 20 -0.89 -11.66 0.04
CA SER A 20 -1.02 -10.37 0.74
C SER A 20 -0.61 -9.19 -0.13
N LEU A 21 0.61 -9.23 -0.71
CA LEU A 21 1.09 -8.15 -1.57
C LEU A 21 0.22 -7.93 -2.82
N ALA A 22 -0.35 -9.00 -3.39
CA ALA A 22 -1.25 -8.90 -4.53
C ALA A 22 -2.56 -8.18 -4.14
N GLU A 23 -3.17 -8.57 -3.02
CA GLU A 23 -4.39 -7.95 -2.51
C GLU A 23 -4.16 -6.49 -2.09
N ASP A 24 -3.03 -6.20 -1.44
CA ASP A 24 -2.66 -4.83 -1.09
C ASP A 24 -2.54 -3.96 -2.34
N ARG A 25 -1.91 -4.47 -3.41
CA ARG A 25 -1.85 -3.77 -4.69
C ARG A 25 -3.24 -3.56 -5.28
N GLU A 26 -4.09 -4.59 -5.29
CA GLU A 26 -5.45 -4.49 -5.81
C GLU A 26 -6.26 -3.41 -5.08
N ALA A 27 -6.08 -3.25 -3.76
CA ALA A 27 -6.71 -2.19 -3.01
C ALA A 27 -6.32 -0.79 -3.51
N PHE A 28 -5.03 -0.57 -3.82
CA PHE A 28 -4.57 0.71 -4.41
C PHE A 28 -5.13 0.96 -5.81
N LEU A 29 -5.18 -0.07 -6.66
CA LEU A 29 -5.76 0.06 -8.00
C LEU A 29 -7.26 0.36 -7.93
N LEU A 30 -7.96 -0.27 -6.99
CA LEU A 30 -9.37 0.02 -6.74
C LEU A 30 -9.54 1.44 -6.22
N ALA A 31 -8.68 1.92 -5.31
CA ALA A 31 -8.72 3.30 -4.83
C ALA A 31 -8.54 4.31 -5.97
N ASP A 32 -7.63 4.05 -6.92
CA ASP A 32 -7.45 4.86 -8.13
C ASP A 32 -8.73 4.90 -8.99
N GLN A 33 -9.37 3.75 -9.20
CA GLN A 33 -10.62 3.63 -9.97
C GLN A 33 -11.81 4.31 -9.29
N LEU A 34 -11.89 4.24 -7.95
CA LEU A 34 -12.94 4.86 -7.15
C LEU A 34 -12.77 6.38 -7.00
N GLY A 35 -11.67 6.95 -7.52
CA GLY A 35 -11.44 8.39 -7.52
C GLY A 35 -10.91 8.96 -6.21
N PHE A 36 -10.23 8.14 -5.40
CA PHE A 36 -9.45 8.65 -4.26
C PHE A 36 -8.33 9.55 -4.77
N THR A 37 -8.07 10.64 -4.04
CA THR A 37 -7.11 11.65 -4.47
C THR A 37 -5.67 11.31 -4.07
N GLU A 38 -5.50 10.58 -2.98
CA GLU A 38 -4.22 10.23 -2.40
C GLU A 38 -4.31 8.83 -1.79
N ALA A 39 -3.21 8.08 -1.80
CA ALA A 39 -3.11 6.77 -1.19
C ALA A 39 -1.77 6.59 -0.46
N TYR A 40 -1.84 6.04 0.74
CA TYR A 40 -0.71 5.90 1.67
C TYR A 40 -0.59 4.49 2.22
N VAL A 41 0.65 4.04 2.42
CA VAL A 41 1.01 2.72 2.98
C VAL A 41 2.07 2.87 4.07
N GLY A 42 1.98 2.08 5.14
CA GLY A 42 2.96 2.01 6.20
C GLY A 42 4.13 1.04 5.92
N GLU A 43 5.27 1.28 6.58
CA GLU A 43 6.48 0.46 6.44
C GLU A 43 6.78 -0.32 7.73
N HIS A 44 6.82 -1.65 7.63
CA HIS A 44 7.08 -2.53 8.76
C HIS A 44 8.12 -3.59 8.37
N VAL A 45 9.26 -3.59 9.06
CA VAL A 45 10.41 -4.45 8.71
C VAL A 45 10.35 -5.81 9.40
N THR A 46 9.83 -5.86 10.63
CA THR A 46 9.84 -7.06 11.48
C THR A 46 8.45 -7.63 11.76
N ASP A 47 7.39 -6.95 11.33
CA ASP A 47 6.02 -7.39 11.55
C ASP A 47 5.66 -8.52 10.56
N LYS A 48 4.99 -9.57 11.06
CA LYS A 48 4.54 -10.69 10.25
C LYS A 48 3.15 -10.47 9.64
N ALA A 49 2.31 -9.69 10.30
CA ALA A 49 0.98 -9.36 9.85
C ALA A 49 1.00 -8.21 8.84
N GLU A 50 1.88 -7.22 9.06
CA GLU A 50 2.12 -6.11 8.13
C GLU A 50 3.43 -6.30 7.38
N ASN A 51 3.35 -6.87 6.18
CA ASN A 51 4.53 -7.42 5.49
C ASN A 51 5.11 -6.52 4.38
N ILE A 52 4.75 -5.23 4.36
CA ILE A 52 5.35 -4.22 3.46
C ILE A 52 6.60 -3.63 4.11
N THR A 53 7.76 -4.14 3.70
CA THR A 53 9.06 -3.79 4.27
C THR A 53 9.72 -2.56 3.62
N SER A 54 9.23 -2.13 2.45
CA SER A 54 9.69 -0.91 1.77
C SER A 54 8.52 -0.23 1.09
N CYS A 55 8.07 0.90 1.65
CA CYS A 55 6.99 1.68 1.06
C CYS A 55 7.35 2.16 -0.34
N VAL A 56 8.59 2.62 -0.54
CA VAL A 56 9.03 3.19 -1.83
C VAL A 56 8.98 2.14 -2.94
N THR A 57 9.47 0.93 -2.67
CA THR A 57 9.47 -0.16 -3.66
C THR A 57 8.04 -0.59 -4.00
N PHE A 58 7.18 -0.73 -2.98
CA PHE A 58 5.79 -1.11 -3.17
C PHE A 58 4.99 -0.04 -3.94
N LEU A 59 5.15 1.23 -3.59
CA LEU A 59 4.49 2.34 -4.28
C LEU A 59 5.00 2.51 -5.71
N ALA A 60 6.27 2.22 -6.01
CA ALA A 60 6.77 2.23 -7.38
C ALA A 60 6.06 1.20 -8.26
N TRP A 61 5.77 0.01 -7.71
CA TRP A 61 5.00 -1.02 -8.40
C TRP A 61 3.54 -0.61 -8.66
N ILE A 62 2.93 0.10 -7.70
CA ILE A 62 1.58 0.67 -7.86
C ILE A 62 1.58 1.81 -8.88
N ALA A 63 2.57 2.71 -8.84
CA ALA A 63 2.68 3.86 -9.73
C ALA A 63 2.70 3.47 -11.21
N ALA A 64 3.28 2.31 -11.54
CA ALA A 64 3.28 1.78 -12.90
C ALA A 64 1.88 1.37 -13.40
N ALA A 65 0.91 1.18 -12.49
CA ALA A 65 -0.40 0.63 -12.77
C ALA A 65 -1.58 1.58 -12.45
N THR A 66 -1.36 2.67 -11.73
CA THR A 66 -2.37 3.71 -11.48
C THR A 66 -2.29 4.84 -12.51
N LYS A 67 -3.34 5.67 -12.60
CA LYS A 67 -3.43 6.76 -13.57
C LYS A 67 -3.55 8.15 -12.95
N GLN A 68 -4.12 8.26 -11.76
CA GLN A 68 -4.63 9.55 -11.26
C GLN A 68 -4.38 9.77 -9.76
N ILE A 69 -4.38 8.71 -8.96
CA ILE A 69 -4.15 8.78 -7.52
C ILE A 69 -2.71 9.17 -7.22
N LYS A 70 -2.53 10.09 -6.26
CA LYS A 70 -1.19 10.41 -5.74
C LYS A 70 -0.77 9.37 -4.72
N LEU A 71 0.48 8.95 -4.77
CA LEU A 71 1.02 7.92 -3.89
C LEU A 71 1.96 8.55 -2.87
N GLY A 72 1.86 8.15 -1.62
CA GLY A 72 2.71 8.64 -0.53
C GLY A 72 3.03 7.57 0.51
N THR A 73 4.13 7.75 1.24
CA THR A 73 4.49 6.88 2.37
C THR A 73 3.79 7.35 3.64
N GLY A 74 3.33 6.43 4.50
CA GLY A 74 2.72 6.73 5.80
C GLY A 74 3.22 5.82 6.91
N THR A 75 4.51 5.76 7.24
CA THR A 75 5.63 6.63 6.82
C THR A 75 6.81 5.82 6.27
N VAL A 76 7.78 6.49 5.63
CA VAL A 76 9.12 5.90 5.43
C VAL A 76 9.89 6.00 6.74
N ASN A 77 10.58 4.94 7.15
CA ASN A 77 11.33 4.95 8.39
C ASN A 77 12.72 5.54 8.19
N MET A 78 12.94 6.77 8.65
CA MET A 78 14.25 7.44 8.64
C MET A 78 14.99 7.18 9.96
N PRO A 79 16.30 6.87 9.95
CA PRO A 79 17.11 6.70 11.15
C PRO A 79 17.42 8.02 11.86
#